data_AF-A0A9Q2S2I5-F1
#
_entry.id   AF-A0A9Q2S2I5-F1
#
_cell.length_a   1.000
_cell.length_b   1.000
_cell.length_c   1.000
_cell.angle_alpha   90.00
_cell.angle_beta   90.00
_cell.angle_gamma   90.00
#
_symmetry.space_group_name_H-M   'P 1'
#
loop_
_entity.id
_entity.type
_entity.pdbx_description
1 polymer ?
#
loop_
_entity_poly.entity_id
_entity_poly.type
_entity_poly.pdbx_seq_one_letter_code
_entity_poly.pdbx_strand_id
1 'polypeptide(L)'
;MIRLAVIAVLACAGPAAMAFEPGQSDYVFSSDMSAQGFAPFGTGGSGNTLYGMANGSDIYLCFLFDTPENQATRQTALLAELAGTAKSRTIPNIPVVCVMTQ
;
A
#
# COMPACT_ATOMS: atom_id res chain seq x y z
N MET A 1 -3.45 -54.30 -16.70
CA MET A 1 -3.33 -53.06 -17.47
C MET A 1 -4.01 -51.96 -16.66
N ILE A 2 -3.19 -51.02 -16.17
CA ILE A 2 -3.51 -49.93 -15.22
C ILE A 2 -4.25 -48.82 -15.95
N ARG A 3 -5.35 -48.27 -15.40
CA ARG A 3 -5.67 -46.82 -15.44
C ARG A 3 -6.56 -46.42 -14.26
N LEU A 4 -5.94 -45.96 -13.18
CA LEU A 4 -6.53 -45.15 -12.12
C LEU A 4 -6.69 -43.71 -12.66
N ALA A 5 -7.92 -43.20 -12.67
CA ALA A 5 -8.17 -41.78 -12.92
C ALA A 5 -8.16 -41.04 -11.58
N VAL A 6 -7.04 -40.40 -11.25
CA VAL A 6 -6.93 -39.48 -10.13
C VAL A 6 -7.51 -38.14 -10.56
N ILE A 7 -8.68 -37.78 -10.02
CA ILE A 7 -9.26 -36.46 -10.16
C ILE A 7 -8.47 -35.53 -9.24
N ALA A 8 -7.60 -34.70 -9.83
CA ALA A 8 -6.88 -33.66 -9.11
C ALA A 8 -7.86 -32.55 -8.73
N VAL A 9 -8.18 -32.45 -7.44
CA VAL A 9 -8.87 -31.30 -6.86
C VAL A 9 -7.92 -30.10 -6.99
N LEU A 10 -8.24 -29.19 -7.90
CA LEU A 10 -7.59 -27.89 -8.00
C LEU A 10 -8.03 -27.07 -6.78
N ALA A 11 -7.27 -27.21 -5.69
CA ALA A 11 -7.41 -26.33 -4.53
C ALA A 11 -6.98 -24.93 -4.97
N CYS A 12 -7.94 -24.10 -5.37
CA CYS A 12 -7.77 -22.67 -5.45
C CYS A 12 -7.54 -22.13 -4.04
N ALA A 13 -6.31 -22.30 -3.53
CA ALA A 13 -5.79 -21.48 -2.46
C ALA A 13 -5.60 -20.07 -3.05
N GLY A 14 -6.69 -19.31 -3.10
CA GLY A 14 -6.60 -17.87 -3.26
C GLY A 14 -5.70 -17.31 -2.16
N PRO A 15 -5.05 -16.16 -2.39
CA PRO A 15 -4.33 -15.49 -1.32
C PRO A 15 -5.32 -15.29 -0.17
N ALA A 16 -5.01 -15.89 0.98
CA ALA A 16 -5.76 -15.64 2.19
C ALA A 16 -5.70 -14.12 2.41
N ALA A 17 -6.83 -13.44 2.18
CA ALA A 17 -6.99 -12.06 2.58
C ALA A 17 -6.73 -12.05 4.09
N MET A 18 -5.61 -11.43 4.48
CA MET A 18 -5.27 -11.21 5.88
C MET A 18 -6.30 -10.20 6.39
N ALA A 19 -7.43 -10.71 6.88
CA ALA A 19 -8.41 -9.91 7.62
C ALA A 19 -7.76 -9.63 8.98
N PHE A 20 -7.38 -8.38 9.22
CA PHE A 20 -6.80 -7.96 10.49
C PHE A 20 -7.93 -7.89 11.55
N GLU A 21 -7.69 -8.29 12.80
CA GLU A 21 -8.74 -8.27 13.82
C GLU A 21 -9.06 -6.83 14.29
N PRO A 22 -10.35 -6.45 14.44
CA PRO A 22 -10.72 -5.14 14.99
C PRO A 22 -10.18 -4.93 16.41
N GLY A 23 -9.46 -3.83 16.63
CA GLY A 23 -9.01 -3.37 17.96
C GLY A 23 -7.55 -2.92 17.98
N GLN A 24 -6.62 -3.80 17.65
CA GLN A 24 -5.19 -3.51 17.49
C GLN A 24 -4.72 -4.19 16.21
N SER A 25 -4.33 -3.40 15.23
CA SER A 25 -3.68 -3.89 14.01
C SER A 25 -2.30 -3.27 13.90
N ASP A 26 -1.36 -4.04 13.38
CA ASP A 26 -0.11 -3.47 12.90
C ASP A 26 -0.42 -2.49 11.77
N TYR A 27 0.32 -1.39 11.75
CA TYR A 27 0.26 -0.51 10.62
C TYR A 27 0.90 -1.19 9.39
N VAL A 28 0.40 -0.87 8.19
CA VAL A 28 0.89 -1.45 6.94
C VAL A 28 1.19 -0.37 5.92
N PHE A 29 2.15 -0.61 5.02
CA PHE A 29 2.40 0.34 3.93
C PHE A 29 1.29 0.28 2.90
N SER A 30 0.85 1.44 2.43
CA SER A 30 -0.17 1.51 1.38
C SER A 30 0.25 0.80 0.07
N SER A 31 1.55 0.79 -0.23
CA SER A 31 2.10 0.05 -1.37
C SER A 31 1.81 -1.45 -1.26
N ASP A 32 1.95 -2.00 -0.06
CA ASP A 32 1.79 -3.43 0.19
C ASP A 32 0.30 -3.79 0.14
N MET A 33 -0.58 -2.92 0.64
CA MET A 33 -2.03 -3.07 0.50
C MET A 33 -2.47 -3.00 -0.97
N SER A 34 -1.92 -2.08 -1.74
CA SER A 34 -2.22 -1.95 -3.17
C SER A 34 -1.79 -3.20 -3.94
N ALA A 35 -0.62 -3.76 -3.61
CA ALA A 35 -0.15 -5.03 -4.19
C ALA A 35 -1.04 -6.23 -3.82
N GLN A 36 -1.73 -6.16 -2.67
CA GLN A 36 -2.69 -7.16 -2.20
C GLN A 36 -4.11 -6.94 -2.76
N GLY A 37 -4.34 -5.90 -3.56
CA GLY A 37 -5.63 -5.64 -4.22
C GLY A 37 -6.60 -4.75 -3.42
N PHE A 38 -6.15 -4.12 -2.34
CA PHE A 38 -6.96 -3.11 -1.64
C PHE A 38 -7.16 -1.89 -2.53
N ALA A 39 -8.38 -1.35 -2.56
CA ALA A 39 -8.73 -0.21 -3.38
C ALA A 39 -8.70 1.10 -2.57
N PRO A 40 -8.08 2.17 -3.08
CA PRO A 40 -8.13 3.47 -2.43
C PRO A 40 -9.54 4.07 -2.53
N PHE A 41 -9.98 4.74 -1.46
CA PHE A 41 -11.24 5.48 -1.43
C PHE A 41 -11.11 6.75 -0.61
N GLY A 42 -11.82 7.81 -1.04
CA GLY A 42 -11.86 9.08 -0.34
C GLY A 42 -10.52 9.81 -0.27
N THR A 43 -10.55 11.13 -0.32
CA THR A 43 -9.40 11.97 0.07
C THR A 43 -9.90 12.90 1.15
N GLY A 44 -9.29 12.87 2.33
CA GLY A 44 -9.81 13.54 3.51
C GLY A 44 -8.87 14.61 4.05
N GLY A 45 -9.42 15.58 4.78
CA GLY A 45 -8.65 16.45 5.69
C GLY A 45 -8.90 16.10 7.16
N SER A 46 -9.85 15.20 7.44
CA SER A 46 -10.21 14.81 8.80
C SER A 46 -9.14 13.91 9.41
N GLY A 47 -8.66 14.30 10.60
CA GLY A 47 -7.69 13.51 11.37
C GLY A 47 -6.30 13.44 10.75
N ASN A 48 -5.94 14.31 9.80
CA ASN A 48 -4.69 14.29 9.02
C ASN A 48 -4.52 13.06 8.09
N THR A 49 -5.61 12.33 7.82
CA THR A 49 -5.60 11.20 6.89
C THR A 49 -5.55 11.69 5.44
N LEU A 50 -4.71 11.11 4.59
CA LEU A 50 -4.63 11.45 3.17
C LEU A 50 -5.79 10.82 2.37
N TYR A 51 -6.00 9.51 2.56
CA TYR A 51 -7.01 8.70 1.89
C TYR A 51 -7.28 7.43 2.70
N GLY A 52 -8.31 6.66 2.31
CA GLY A 52 -8.56 5.34 2.87
C GLY A 52 -8.23 4.21 1.89
N MET A 53 -8.01 3.01 2.40
CA MET A 53 -7.87 1.77 1.62
C MET A 53 -8.91 0.75 2.09
N ALA A 54 -9.58 0.08 1.16
CA ALA A 54 -10.63 -0.88 1.48
C ALA A 54 -10.42 -2.24 0.80
N ASN A 55 -10.82 -3.30 1.49
CA ASN A 55 -10.98 -4.65 0.95
C ASN A 55 -12.22 -5.29 1.57
N GLY A 56 -13.29 -5.41 0.80
CA GLY A 56 -14.59 -5.85 1.33
C GLY A 56 -15.12 -4.89 2.39
N SER A 57 -15.25 -5.38 3.62
CA SER A 57 -15.68 -4.59 4.79
C SER A 57 -14.55 -3.88 5.52
N ASP A 58 -13.31 -4.28 5.29
CA ASP A 58 -12.17 -3.79 6.07
C ASP A 58 -11.76 -2.41 5.56
N ILE A 59 -11.66 -1.44 6.47
CA ILE A 59 -11.36 -0.04 6.15
C ILE A 59 -10.12 0.42 6.88
N TYR A 60 -9.17 0.96 6.12
CA TYR A 60 -7.93 1.53 6.61
C TYR A 60 -7.89 3.03 6.31
N LEU A 61 -7.34 3.79 7.23
CA LEU A 61 -7.03 5.21 7.06
C LEU A 61 -5.53 5.38 6.89
N CYS A 62 -5.11 6.06 5.83
CA CYS A 62 -3.73 6.17 5.39
C CYS A 62 -3.15 7.57 5.62
N PHE A 63 -1.98 7.62 6.27
CA PHE A 63 -1.32 8.83 6.74
C PHE A 63 0.06 8.98 6.11
N LEU A 64 0.49 10.24 5.92
CA LEU A 64 1.84 10.54 5.47
C LEU A 64 2.85 10.10 6.54
N PHE A 65 3.82 9.27 6.17
CA PHE A 65 4.89 8.83 7.09
C PHE A 65 6.26 9.34 6.62
N ASP A 66 6.30 10.61 6.27
CA ASP A 66 7.43 11.18 5.56
C ASP A 66 8.41 11.89 6.49
N THR A 67 9.70 11.66 6.29
CA THR A 67 10.75 12.27 7.12
C THR A 67 11.27 13.56 6.49
N PRO A 68 11.79 14.52 7.28
CA PRO A 68 12.40 15.73 6.75
C PRO A 68 13.54 15.45 5.75
N GLU A 69 14.34 14.41 5.99
CA GLU A 69 15.46 14.02 5.12
C GLU A 69 14.97 13.56 3.75
N ASN A 70 13.90 12.75 3.72
CA ASN A 70 13.29 12.29 2.48
C ASN A 70 12.65 13.45 1.71
N GLN A 71 12.01 14.38 2.42
CA GLN A 71 11.46 15.61 1.82
C GLN A 71 12.55 16.45 1.16
N ALA A 72 13.63 16.73 1.88
CA ALA A 72 14.77 17.49 1.38
C ALA A 72 15.41 16.81 0.16
N THR A 73 15.53 15.48 0.20
CA THR A 73 16.07 14.68 -0.92
C THR A 73 15.20 14.82 -2.17
N ARG A 74 13.88 14.66 -2.04
CA ARG A 74 12.95 14.86 -3.17
C ARG A 74 13.00 16.29 -3.71
N GLN A 75 12.98 17.28 -2.82
CA GLN A 75 13.01 18.68 -3.21
C GLN A 75 14.29 19.00 -4.01
N THR A 76 15.44 18.50 -3.53
CA THR A 76 16.72 18.65 -4.23
C THR A 76 16.69 18.01 -5.62
N ALA A 77 16.17 16.78 -5.72
CA ALA A 77 16.05 16.08 -7.01
C ALA A 77 15.14 16.83 -8.01
N LEU A 78 13.99 17.34 -7.54
CA LEU A 78 13.07 18.13 -8.37
C LEU A 78 13.68 19.45 -8.84
N LEU A 79 14.40 20.15 -7.97
CA LEU A 79 15.10 21.37 -8.34
C LEU A 79 16.21 21.12 -9.37
N ALA A 80 16.94 20.00 -9.24
CA ALA A 80 17.94 19.61 -10.22
C ALA A 80 17.32 19.30 -11.60
N GLU A 81 16.16 18.63 -11.64
CA GLU A 81 15.42 18.35 -12.89
C GLU A 81 14.95 19.66 -13.53
N LEU A 82 14.36 20.57 -12.74
CA LEU A 82 13.93 21.89 -13.21
C LEU A 82 15.08 22.73 -13.76
N ALA A 83 16.27 22.62 -13.17
CA ALA A 83 17.48 23.29 -13.64
C ALA A 83 18.16 22.59 -14.83
N GLY A 84 17.65 21.44 -15.28
CA GLY A 84 18.28 20.63 -16.35
C GLY A 84 19.61 19.99 -15.96
N THR A 85 19.89 19.87 -14.66
CA THR A 85 21.16 19.34 -14.12
C THR A 85 21.00 17.97 -13.45
N ALA A 86 19.78 17.42 -13.43
CA ALA A 86 19.51 16.11 -12.86
C ALA A 86 20.30 15.01 -13.58
N LYS A 87 21.03 14.21 -12.79
CA LYS A 87 21.75 13.01 -13.27
C LYS A 87 20.86 11.78 -13.38
N SER A 88 19.68 11.82 -12.77
CA SER A 88 18.70 10.73 -12.74
C SER A 88 17.30 11.31 -12.57
N ARG A 89 16.30 10.61 -13.11
CA ARG A 89 14.87 10.92 -12.95
C ARG A 89 14.21 10.11 -11.82
N THR A 90 15.02 9.53 -10.93
CA THR A 90 14.54 8.80 -9.76
C THR A 90 14.33 9.74 -8.58
N ILE A 91 13.18 9.62 -7.93
CA ILE A 91 12.81 10.38 -6.73
C ILE A 91 12.35 9.35 -5.70
N PRO A 92 12.78 9.42 -4.42
CA PRO A 92 12.30 8.48 -3.41
C PRO A 92 10.79 8.67 -3.21
N ASN A 93 10.05 7.56 -3.18
CA ASN A 93 8.59 7.60 -2.98
C ASN A 93 8.23 8.28 -1.65
N ILE A 94 7.02 8.80 -1.57
CA ILE A 94 6.45 9.30 -0.31
C ILE A 94 5.88 8.10 0.45
N PRO A 95 6.47 7.69 1.59
CA PRO A 95 5.92 6.60 2.39
C PRO A 95 4.56 6.99 2.96
N VAL A 96 3.61 6.06 2.86
CA VAL A 96 2.27 6.19 3.42
C VAL A 96 1.97 4.94 4.23
N VAL A 97 1.51 5.15 5.45
CA VAL A 97 1.17 4.11 6.41
C VAL A 97 -0.33 4.09 6.66
N CYS A 98 -0.93 2.92 6.62
CA CYS A 98 -2.37 2.71 6.79
C CYS A 98 -2.65 1.98 8.09
N VAL A 99 -3.67 2.44 8.82
CA VAL A 99 -4.11 1.87 10.10
C VAL A 99 -5.54 1.38 9.93
N MET A 100 -5.83 0.15 10.35
CA MET A 100 -7.19 -0.40 10.30
C MET A 100 -8.10 0.40 11.23
N THR A 101 -9.29 0.72 10.76
CA THR A 101 -10.28 1.48 11.52
C THR A 101 -11.59 0.75 11.72
N GLN A 102 -11.95 -0.14 10.79
CA GLN A 102 -13.17 -0.94 10.83
C GLN A 102 -12.94 -2.26 10.11
#